data_AF-A0AAN7KMP4-F1
#
_entry.id   AF-A0AAN7KMP4-F1
#
_cell.length_a   1.000
_cell.length_b   1.000
_cell.length_c   1.000
_cell.angle_alpha   90.00
_cell.angle_beta   90.00
_cell.angle_gamma   90.00
#
_symmetry.space_group_name_H-M   'P 1'
#
loop_
_entity.id
_entity.type
_entity.pdbx_description
1 polymer ?
#
loop_
_entity_poly.entity_id
_entity_poly.type
_entity_poly.pdbx_seq_one_letter_code
_entity_poly.pdbx_strand_id
1 'polypeptide(L)'
;MAGGCTFNLLILAVTMLVCFYSLFSPVLGHIGEQPLSKIAIHKAAPAFHDSASISASPLLLGLKGEDTEWVSVELEYPNPSDDDWVGVFSPAKFNGSSCPPENKMDEIPYICSAPIKYKYANYSSPDYTKTGKASLKFRLINQRADISFALFAGGLLNPKLVALSNSIIFANPKAPLYPRLAQGKAWDEVSLFCSSVVPTF
;
A
#
# COMPACT_ATOMS: atom_id res chain seq x y z
N MET A 1 -14.43 -51.16 49.38
CA MET A 1 -13.33 -50.20 49.15
C MET A 1 -12.55 -50.62 47.91
N ALA A 2 -12.95 -50.14 46.72
CA ALA A 2 -12.22 -50.40 45.47
C ALA A 2 -12.56 -49.36 44.37
N GLY A 3 -12.80 -48.09 44.74
CA GLY A 3 -13.28 -47.05 43.81
C GLY A 3 -12.35 -45.84 43.62
N GLY A 4 -11.23 -45.75 44.35
CA GLY A 4 -10.42 -44.52 44.39
C GLY A 4 -9.29 -44.45 43.34
N CYS A 5 -8.79 -45.58 42.86
CA CYS A 5 -7.60 -45.59 41.99
C CYS A 5 -7.92 -45.29 40.52
N THR A 6 -9.09 -45.72 40.04
CA THR A 6 -9.55 -45.50 38.65
C THR A 6 -10.01 -44.05 38.42
N PHE A 7 -10.58 -43.41 39.43
CA PHE A 7 -11.09 -42.03 39.34
C PHE A 7 -9.95 -41.01 39.19
N ASN A 8 -8.85 -41.18 39.94
CA ASN A 8 -7.67 -40.31 39.85
C ASN A 8 -6.91 -40.47 38.53
N LEU A 9 -6.86 -41.68 37.96
CA LEU A 9 -6.20 -41.92 36.66
C LEU A 9 -6.97 -41.27 35.51
N LEU A 10 -8.31 -41.28 35.58
CA LEU A 10 -9.17 -40.64 34.58
C LEU A 10 -9.04 -39.11 34.63
N ILE A 11 -8.98 -38.51 35.82
CA ILE A 11 -8.78 -37.07 35.98
C ILE A 11 -7.42 -36.65 35.44
N LEU A 12 -6.35 -37.41 35.72
CA LEU A 12 -5.01 -37.11 35.20
C LEU A 12 -4.95 -37.21 33.67
N ALA A 13 -5.64 -38.19 33.08
CA ALA A 13 -5.72 -38.34 31.63
C ALA A 13 -6.48 -37.18 30.98
N VAL A 14 -7.58 -36.72 31.59
CA VAL A 14 -8.37 -35.60 31.08
C VAL A 14 -7.61 -34.28 31.22
N THR A 15 -6.92 -34.03 32.33
CA THR A 15 -6.11 -32.81 32.49
C THR A 15 -4.93 -32.79 31.53
N MET A 16 -4.28 -33.93 31.28
CA MET A 16 -3.23 -34.03 30.26
C MET A 16 -3.76 -33.79 28.84
N LEU A 17 -4.97 -34.27 28.52
CA LEU A 17 -5.61 -34.03 27.23
C LEU A 17 -5.94 -32.54 27.03
N VAL A 18 -6.49 -31.89 28.06
CA VAL A 18 -6.83 -30.45 28.04
C VAL A 18 -5.57 -29.58 27.96
N CYS A 19 -4.49 -29.95 28.64
CA CYS A 19 -3.18 -29.32 28.50
C CYS A 19 -2.60 -29.50 27.08
N PHE A 20 -2.79 -30.67 26.46
CA PHE A 20 -2.36 -30.90 25.08
C PHE A 20 -3.11 -30.03 24.07
N TYR A 21 -4.43 -29.86 24.23
CA TYR A 21 -5.25 -28.98 23.36
C TYR A 21 -4.95 -27.49 23.58
N SER A 22 -4.59 -27.07 24.80
CA SER A 22 -4.22 -25.67 25.09
C SER A 22 -2.80 -25.31 24.66
N LEU A 23 -1.89 -26.29 24.54
CA LEU A 23 -0.55 -26.10 23.95
C LEU A 23 -0.55 -26.12 22.41
N PHE A 24 -1.61 -26.66 21.80
CA PHE A 24 -1.85 -26.66 20.36
C PHE A 24 -2.94 -25.65 19.98
N SER A 25 -2.81 -24.40 20.42
CA SER A 25 -3.35 -23.32 19.61
C SER A 25 -2.39 -23.16 18.42
N PRO A 26 -2.77 -23.49 17.17
CA PRO A 26 -2.01 -22.98 16.05
C PRO A 26 -2.12 -21.47 16.18
N VAL A 27 -1.04 -20.82 16.62
CA VAL A 27 -0.81 -19.42 16.27
C VAL A 27 -0.68 -19.46 14.75
N LEU A 28 -1.83 -19.39 14.08
CA LEU A 28 -1.93 -19.09 12.68
C LEU A 28 -1.48 -17.63 12.61
N GLY A 29 -0.16 -17.42 12.64
CA GLY A 29 0.41 -16.20 12.16
C GLY A 29 -0.12 -16.07 10.75
N HIS A 30 -1.11 -15.20 10.58
CA HIS A 30 -1.54 -14.81 9.25
C HIS A 30 -0.28 -14.27 8.59
N ILE A 31 0.37 -15.10 7.77
CA ILE A 31 1.20 -14.62 6.68
C ILE A 31 0.17 -13.99 5.72
N GLY A 32 -0.31 -12.81 6.12
CA GLY A 32 -1.19 -12.01 5.29
C GLY A 32 -0.39 -11.67 4.06
N GLU A 33 -0.80 -12.17 2.90
CA GLU A 33 -0.20 -11.76 1.64
C GLU A 33 -0.16 -10.23 1.58
N GLN A 34 1.02 -9.70 1.27
CA GLN A 34 1.24 -8.28 1.12
C GLN A 34 0.17 -7.70 0.17
N PRO A 35 -0.68 -6.74 0.58
CA PRO A 35 -1.82 -6.32 -0.25
C PRO A 35 -1.44 -5.85 -1.66
N LEU A 36 -0.26 -5.24 -1.81
CA LEU A 36 0.29 -4.81 -3.09
C LEU A 36 0.67 -5.97 -4.02
N SER A 37 0.98 -7.16 -3.50
CA SER A 37 1.31 -8.33 -4.32
C SER A 37 0.11 -8.89 -5.08
N LYS A 38 -1.11 -8.47 -4.72
CA LYS A 38 -2.35 -8.84 -5.42
C LYS A 38 -2.57 -8.05 -6.70
N ILE A 39 -1.80 -6.98 -6.93
CA ILE A 39 -1.94 -6.10 -8.08
C ILE A 39 -1.10 -6.63 -9.23
N ALA A 40 -1.76 -7.10 -10.29
CA ALA A 40 -1.14 -7.45 -11.56
C ALA A 40 -0.86 -6.17 -12.37
N ILE A 41 -0.04 -5.26 -11.82
CA ILE A 41 0.26 -3.95 -12.45
C ILE A 41 0.94 -4.11 -13.82
N HIS A 42 1.72 -5.17 -13.99
CA HIS A 42 2.30 -5.59 -15.25
C HIS A 42 1.27 -6.04 -16.29
N LYS A 43 -0.03 -6.08 -15.99
CA LYS A 43 -1.11 -6.29 -16.98
C LYS A 43 -1.88 -5.01 -17.25
N ALA A 44 -1.52 -3.91 -16.59
CA ALA A 44 -2.24 -2.68 -16.69
C ALA A 44 -2.12 -2.08 -18.09
N ALA A 45 -3.25 -1.93 -18.76
CA ALA A 45 -3.33 -1.33 -20.08
C ALA A 45 -3.91 0.09 -20.00
N PRO A 46 -3.43 1.03 -20.83
CA PRO A 46 -4.07 2.34 -20.96
C PRO A 46 -5.47 2.19 -21.55
N ALA A 47 -6.46 2.77 -20.88
CA ALA A 47 -7.87 2.77 -21.27
C ALA A 47 -8.51 4.11 -20.86
N PHE A 48 -7.83 5.21 -21.22
CA PHE A 48 -8.26 6.57 -20.87
C PHE A 48 -9.68 6.82 -21.35
N HIS A 49 -10.48 7.43 -20.48
CA HIS A 49 -11.88 7.74 -20.76
C HIS A 49 -12.09 9.26 -20.65
N ASP A 50 -12.64 9.89 -21.69
CA ASP A 50 -12.71 11.36 -21.80
C ASP A 50 -13.46 12.05 -20.65
N SER A 51 -14.48 11.39 -20.11
CA SER A 51 -15.26 11.87 -18.96
C SER A 51 -14.76 11.36 -17.59
N ALA A 52 -13.66 10.59 -17.56
CA ALA A 52 -13.05 10.18 -16.30
C ALA A 52 -12.07 11.25 -15.83
N SER A 53 -12.14 11.61 -14.55
CA SER A 53 -11.23 12.58 -13.96
C SER A 53 -10.79 12.16 -12.57
N ILE A 54 -9.57 12.56 -12.21
CA ILE A 54 -9.01 12.40 -10.88
C ILE A 54 -8.12 13.59 -10.60
N SER A 55 -8.21 14.14 -9.39
CA SER A 55 -7.44 15.31 -8.97
C SER A 55 -6.99 15.14 -7.54
N ALA A 56 -5.83 15.73 -7.22
CA ALA A 56 -5.21 15.63 -5.91
C ALA A 56 -4.92 17.02 -5.34
N SER A 57 -5.26 17.21 -4.07
CA SER A 57 -5.03 18.46 -3.34
C SER A 57 -4.54 18.21 -1.90
N PRO A 58 -3.68 19.09 -1.35
CA PRO A 58 -3.07 20.26 -2.01
C PRO A 58 -1.92 19.87 -2.97
N LEU A 59 -1.48 20.81 -3.81
CA LEU A 59 -0.39 20.60 -4.79
C LEU A 59 1.00 20.53 -4.15
N LEU A 60 1.19 21.24 -3.05
CA LEU A 60 2.45 21.40 -2.35
C LEU A 60 2.29 20.98 -0.90
N LEU A 61 3.11 20.02 -0.47
CA LEU A 61 3.08 19.41 0.87
C LEU A 61 4.27 19.87 1.72
N GLY A 62 4.19 19.74 3.04
CA GLY A 62 5.29 19.94 3.98
C GLY A 62 5.79 21.38 4.05
N LEU A 63 4.89 22.36 3.92
CA LEU A 63 5.24 23.78 3.90
C LEU A 63 5.97 24.26 5.17
N LYS A 64 5.77 23.60 6.31
CA LYS A 64 6.44 23.92 7.57
C LYS A 64 7.50 22.88 7.93
N GLY A 65 7.96 22.10 6.95
CA GLY A 65 8.97 21.06 7.11
C GLY A 65 8.40 19.70 7.53
N GLU A 66 7.08 19.51 7.46
CA GLU A 66 6.47 18.20 7.70
C GLU A 66 6.91 17.19 6.62
N ASP A 67 7.20 15.96 7.05
CA ASP A 67 7.55 14.85 6.15
C ASP A 67 6.36 13.93 5.84
N THR A 68 5.19 14.26 6.41
CA THR A 68 3.98 13.46 6.35
C THR A 68 2.77 14.39 6.27
N GLU A 69 1.90 14.19 5.29
CA GLU A 69 0.72 15.04 5.11
C GLU A 69 -0.47 14.28 4.53
N TRP A 70 -1.68 14.78 4.81
CA TRP A 70 -2.91 14.27 4.24
C TRP A 70 -3.19 14.90 2.88
N VAL A 71 -3.51 14.06 1.91
CA VAL A 71 -3.91 14.46 0.56
C VAL A 71 -5.32 13.96 0.29
N SER A 72 -6.16 14.88 -0.21
CA SER A 72 -7.50 14.58 -0.70
C SER A 72 -7.42 14.28 -2.20
N VAL A 73 -8.07 13.20 -2.61
CA VAL A 73 -8.16 12.76 -4.00
C VAL A 73 -9.63 12.68 -4.36
N GLU A 74 -10.03 13.49 -5.33
CA GLU A 74 -11.40 13.51 -5.85
C GLU A 74 -11.39 12.91 -7.24
N LEU A 75 -12.36 12.03 -7.51
CA LEU A 75 -12.48 11.35 -8.79
C LEU A 75 -13.93 11.26 -9.26
N GLU A 76 -14.10 11.25 -10.57
CA GLU A 76 -15.36 11.03 -11.27
C GLU A 76 -15.13 10.03 -12.41
N TYR A 77 -15.96 8.99 -12.50
CA TYR A 77 -15.88 7.98 -13.56
C TYR A 77 -17.29 7.55 -13.97
N PRO A 78 -17.68 7.67 -15.25
CA PRO A 78 -19.05 7.39 -15.67
C PRO A 78 -19.44 5.91 -15.66
N ASN A 79 -18.48 4.99 -15.61
CA ASN A 79 -18.72 3.54 -15.60
C ASN A 79 -18.22 2.89 -14.30
N PRO A 80 -18.68 3.35 -13.12
CA PRO A 80 -18.10 2.94 -11.85
C PRO A 80 -18.38 1.47 -11.52
N SER A 81 -17.40 0.83 -10.91
CA SER A 81 -17.44 -0.55 -10.45
C SER A 81 -16.94 -0.64 -9.00
N ASP A 82 -17.32 -1.69 -8.28
CA ASP A 82 -16.90 -1.92 -6.91
C ASP A 82 -15.42 -2.32 -6.79
N ASP A 83 -14.84 -2.80 -7.88
CA ASP A 83 -13.43 -3.18 -8.02
C ASP A 83 -12.54 -2.06 -8.55
N ASP A 84 -13.08 -0.86 -8.81
CA ASP A 84 -12.28 0.30 -9.20
C ASP A 84 -11.40 0.77 -8.04
N TRP A 85 -10.17 1.19 -8.36
CA TRP A 85 -9.18 1.52 -7.36
C TRP A 85 -8.23 2.63 -7.79
N VAL A 86 -7.72 3.37 -6.81
CA VAL A 86 -6.75 4.44 -6.99
C VAL A 86 -5.39 3.97 -6.50
N GLY A 87 -4.40 3.98 -7.38
CA GLY A 87 -2.99 3.74 -7.06
C GLY A 87 -2.21 5.04 -6.86
N VAL A 88 -1.27 5.03 -5.92
CA VAL A 88 -0.35 6.14 -5.63
C VAL A 88 1.02 5.82 -6.23
N PHE A 89 1.55 6.69 -7.08
CA PHE A 89 2.81 6.48 -7.78
C PHE A 89 3.82 7.57 -7.43
N SER A 90 5.06 7.17 -7.21
CA SER A 90 6.22 8.06 -7.15
C SER A 90 7.38 7.37 -7.86
N PRO A 91 8.03 8.00 -8.85
CA PRO A 91 7.75 9.34 -9.39
C PRO A 91 6.35 9.47 -10.02
N ALA A 92 5.87 10.72 -10.15
CA ALA A 92 4.53 11.00 -10.68
C ALA A 92 4.36 10.52 -12.14
N LYS A 93 5.45 10.54 -12.91
CA LYS A 93 5.50 9.97 -14.25
C LYS A 93 5.93 8.51 -14.16
N PHE A 94 4.98 7.61 -14.27
CA PHE A 94 5.22 6.19 -14.47
C PHE A 94 4.91 5.85 -15.93
N ASN A 95 5.91 5.41 -16.68
CA ASN A 95 5.76 5.08 -18.10
C ASN A 95 5.91 3.58 -18.30
N GLY A 96 5.00 2.97 -19.07
CA GLY A 96 5.10 1.57 -19.49
C GLY A 96 6.12 1.32 -20.60
N SER A 97 6.53 2.34 -21.36
CA SER A 97 7.47 2.18 -22.48
C SER A 97 8.92 1.92 -22.04
N SER A 98 9.25 2.19 -20.78
CA SER A 98 10.59 1.93 -20.20
C SER A 98 10.69 0.53 -19.56
N CYS A 99 9.68 -0.30 -19.73
CA CYS A 99 9.65 -1.67 -19.25
C CYS A 99 10.50 -2.58 -20.13
N PRO A 100 11.53 -3.25 -19.60
CA PRO A 100 12.12 -4.38 -20.30
C PRO A 100 11.07 -5.52 -20.41
N PRO A 101 10.90 -6.15 -21.58
CA PRO A 101 10.03 -7.32 -21.70
C PRO A 101 10.62 -8.49 -20.91
N GLU A 102 9.82 -9.17 -20.08
CA GLU A 102 10.25 -10.41 -19.41
C GLU A 102 10.27 -11.59 -20.40
N ASN A 103 9.33 -11.64 -21.35
CA ASN A 103 9.24 -12.67 -22.38
C ASN A 103 8.97 -12.08 -23.78
N LYS A 104 9.31 -12.84 -24.83
CA LYS A 104 9.11 -12.44 -26.26
C LYS A 104 7.64 -12.36 -26.69
N MET A 105 6.71 -12.81 -25.86
CA MET A 105 5.25 -12.88 -26.14
C MET A 105 4.44 -11.88 -25.31
N ASP A 106 5.12 -11.02 -24.55
CA ASP A 106 4.49 -10.00 -23.72
C ASP A 106 4.03 -8.82 -24.61
N GLU A 107 2.71 -8.61 -24.72
CA GLU A 107 2.13 -7.52 -25.51
C GLU A 107 2.24 -6.18 -24.75
N ILE A 108 3.12 -5.30 -25.22
CA ILE A 108 3.24 -3.90 -24.79
C ILE A 108 1.87 -3.17 -24.98
N PRO A 109 1.43 -2.29 -24.05
CA PRO A 109 2.19 -1.63 -22.98
C PRO A 109 1.70 -1.96 -21.57
N TYR A 110 2.60 -2.53 -20.76
CA TYR A 110 2.39 -2.80 -19.34
C TYR A 110 3.03 -1.70 -18.47
N ILE A 111 2.45 -1.39 -17.32
CA ILE A 111 3.05 -0.47 -16.34
C ILE A 111 3.97 -1.26 -15.40
N CYS A 112 5.28 -0.95 -15.38
CA CYS A 112 6.24 -1.63 -14.50
C CYS A 112 6.52 -0.91 -13.19
N SER A 113 5.98 0.29 -13.01
CA SER A 113 6.06 0.98 -11.73
C SER A 113 5.02 0.41 -10.79
N ALA A 114 5.46 -0.21 -9.69
CA ALA A 114 4.55 -0.62 -8.64
C ALA A 114 4.01 0.60 -7.88
N PRO A 115 2.71 0.65 -7.55
CA PRO A 115 2.17 1.70 -6.71
C PRO A 115 2.71 1.56 -5.27
N ILE A 116 2.93 2.70 -4.61
CA ILE A 116 3.37 2.76 -3.21
C ILE A 116 2.23 2.34 -2.28
N LYS A 117 1.01 2.72 -2.63
CA LYS A 117 -0.24 2.46 -1.91
C LYS A 117 -1.39 2.39 -2.90
N TYR A 118 -2.49 1.78 -2.47
CA TYR A 118 -3.75 1.86 -3.19
C TYR A 118 -4.94 1.87 -2.24
N LYS A 119 -6.10 2.30 -2.75
CA LYS A 119 -7.41 2.15 -2.10
C LYS A 119 -8.46 1.89 -3.18
N TYR A 120 -9.50 1.12 -2.84
CA TYR A 120 -10.69 1.05 -3.68
C TYR A 120 -11.42 2.39 -3.69
N ALA A 121 -12.05 2.73 -4.82
CA ALA A 121 -12.78 3.97 -5.01
C ALA A 121 -13.97 4.10 -4.04
N ASN A 122 -14.63 2.99 -3.73
CA ASN A 122 -15.76 2.93 -2.80
C ASN A 122 -15.37 3.01 -1.31
N TYR A 123 -14.07 3.04 -0.95
CA TYR A 123 -13.62 2.91 0.44
C TYR A 123 -14.20 3.97 1.41
N SER A 124 -14.32 5.22 0.95
CA SER A 124 -14.90 6.32 1.74
C SER A 124 -16.18 6.88 1.11
N SER A 125 -16.65 6.29 0.01
CA SER A 125 -17.79 6.76 -0.78
C SER A 125 -18.64 5.54 -1.16
N PRO A 126 -19.54 5.07 -0.28
CA PRO A 126 -20.29 3.83 -0.49
C PRO A 126 -21.22 3.89 -1.71
N ASP A 127 -21.67 5.09 -2.11
CA ASP A 127 -22.51 5.30 -3.30
C ASP A 127 -21.70 5.52 -4.59
N TYR A 128 -20.38 5.26 -4.58
CA TYR A 128 -19.52 5.41 -5.76
C TYR A 128 -20.05 4.62 -6.96
N THR A 129 -20.50 3.38 -6.76
CA THR A 129 -21.02 2.51 -7.82
C THR A 129 -22.30 3.03 -8.48
N LYS A 130 -22.99 3.98 -7.85
CA LYS A 130 -24.20 4.64 -8.40
C LYS A 130 -23.90 6.01 -8.99
N THR A 131 -22.99 6.76 -8.35
CA THR A 131 -22.76 8.17 -8.67
C THR A 131 -21.56 8.39 -9.58
N GLY A 132 -20.62 7.45 -9.62
CA GLY A 132 -19.33 7.61 -10.27
C GLY A 132 -18.36 8.52 -9.52
N LYS A 133 -18.73 9.05 -8.36
CA LYS A 133 -17.96 10.07 -7.63
C LYS A 133 -17.42 9.54 -6.32
N ALA A 134 -16.15 9.79 -6.05
CA ALA A 134 -15.54 9.43 -4.78
C ALA A 134 -14.54 10.47 -4.30
N SER A 135 -14.40 10.53 -2.96
CA SER A 135 -13.36 11.31 -2.29
C SER A 135 -12.56 10.38 -1.37
N LEU A 136 -11.25 10.31 -1.60
CA LEU A 136 -10.34 9.47 -0.87
C LEU A 136 -9.29 10.32 -0.16
N LYS A 137 -8.94 9.94 1.07
CA LYS A 137 -7.82 10.55 1.81
C LYS A 137 -6.64 9.60 1.91
N PHE A 138 -5.46 10.08 1.56
CA PHE A 138 -4.19 9.38 1.68
C PHE A 138 -3.27 10.13 2.64
N ARG A 139 -2.67 9.42 3.59
CA ARG A 139 -1.54 9.96 4.36
C ARG A 139 -0.26 9.60 3.62
N LEU A 140 0.36 10.60 3.00
CA LEU A 140 1.58 10.46 2.23
C LEU A 140 2.77 10.89 3.07
N ILE A 141 3.93 10.33 2.71
CA ILE A 141 5.20 10.66 3.32
C ILE A 141 6.14 11.16 2.23
N ASN A 142 7.13 11.98 2.59
CA ASN A 142 8.10 12.49 1.64
C ASN A 142 9.02 11.36 1.14
N GLN A 143 8.78 10.92 -0.09
CA GLN A 143 9.57 9.86 -0.74
C GLN A 143 10.52 10.40 -1.82
N ARG A 144 10.87 11.68 -1.75
CA ARG A 144 11.91 12.36 -2.55
C ARG A 144 11.58 12.69 -4.00
N ALA A 145 10.55 12.09 -4.56
CA ALA A 145 10.03 12.45 -5.86
C ALA A 145 8.61 13.03 -5.75
N ASP A 146 8.15 13.56 -6.87
CA ASP A 146 6.76 13.95 -7.05
C ASP A 146 5.84 12.71 -7.02
N ILE A 147 4.56 12.95 -6.78
CA ILE A 147 3.55 11.92 -6.60
C ILE A 147 2.39 12.19 -7.55
N SER A 148 1.84 11.13 -8.12
CA SER A 148 0.57 11.16 -8.87
C SER A 148 -0.36 10.05 -8.40
N PHE A 149 -1.63 10.20 -8.75
CA PHE A 149 -2.67 9.24 -8.50
C PHE A 149 -3.23 8.77 -9.84
N ALA A 150 -3.53 7.49 -9.92
CA ALA A 150 -4.06 6.87 -11.12
C ALA A 150 -5.30 6.07 -10.76
N LEU A 151 -6.38 6.30 -11.49
CA LEU A 151 -7.61 5.55 -11.37
C LEU A 151 -7.56 4.35 -12.30
N PHE A 152 -7.85 3.18 -11.75
CA PHE A 152 -7.92 1.93 -12.48
C PHE A 152 -9.32 1.31 -12.36
N ALA A 153 -9.76 0.70 -13.46
CA ALA A 153 -10.95 -0.16 -13.51
C ALA A 153 -10.57 -1.61 -13.80
N GLY A 154 -11.51 -2.55 -13.61
CA GLY A 154 -11.30 -3.98 -13.91
C GLY A 154 -10.50 -4.74 -12.83
N GLY A 155 -10.46 -4.17 -11.63
CA GLY A 155 -9.89 -4.81 -10.45
C GLY A 155 -8.37 -4.90 -10.45
N LEU A 156 -7.84 -5.68 -9.49
CA LEU A 156 -6.40 -5.80 -9.28
C LEU A 156 -5.72 -6.76 -10.26
N LEU A 157 -6.47 -7.72 -10.84
CA LEU A 157 -5.92 -8.78 -11.71
C LEU A 157 -5.88 -8.40 -13.19
N ASN A 158 -6.79 -7.55 -13.66
CA ASN A 158 -6.84 -7.06 -15.04
C ASN A 158 -7.03 -5.52 -15.06
N PRO A 159 -6.10 -4.77 -14.45
CA PRO A 159 -6.27 -3.34 -14.28
C PRO A 159 -6.27 -2.58 -15.62
N LYS A 160 -7.10 -1.54 -15.71
CA LYS A 160 -7.18 -0.64 -16.86
C LYS A 160 -7.02 0.80 -16.39
N LEU A 161 -6.00 1.49 -16.86
CA LEU A 161 -5.73 2.87 -16.47
C LEU A 161 -6.73 3.81 -17.16
N VAL A 162 -7.67 4.38 -16.40
CA VAL A 162 -8.76 5.20 -16.96
C VAL A 162 -8.54 6.71 -16.81
N ALA A 163 -7.82 7.15 -15.77
CA ALA A 163 -7.51 8.56 -15.56
C ALA A 163 -6.21 8.75 -14.74
N LEU A 164 -5.54 9.88 -14.95
CA LEU A 164 -4.33 10.31 -14.23
C LEU A 164 -4.55 11.67 -13.60
N SER A 165 -4.03 11.86 -12.38
CA SER A 165 -4.16 13.12 -11.67
C SER A 165 -3.10 14.13 -12.07
N ASN A 166 -3.28 15.37 -11.63
CA ASN A 166 -2.17 16.30 -11.47
C ASN A 166 -1.08 15.71 -10.55
N SER A 167 0.15 16.18 -10.73
CA SER A 167 1.26 15.86 -9.85
C SER A 167 1.23 16.76 -8.60
N ILE A 168 1.66 16.20 -7.47
CA ILE A 168 1.88 16.90 -6.21
C ILE A 168 3.29 16.63 -5.71
N ILE A 169 3.83 17.50 -4.87
CA ILE A 169 5.21 17.38 -4.39
C ILE A 169 5.36 17.94 -2.98
N PHE A 170 6.31 17.40 -2.20
CA PHE A 170 6.74 18.04 -0.95
C PHE A 170 7.61 19.27 -1.25
N ALA A 171 7.51 20.31 -0.43
CA ALA A 171 8.27 21.55 -0.61
C ALA A 171 9.78 21.33 -0.62
N ASN A 172 10.26 20.37 0.18
CA ASN A 172 11.65 19.91 0.13
C ASN A 172 11.73 18.37 0.00
N PRO A 173 11.65 17.82 -1.23
CA PRO A 173 11.73 16.37 -1.43
C PRO A 173 13.06 15.77 -0.97
N LYS A 174 14.13 16.56 -0.99
CA LYS A 174 15.49 16.11 -0.66
C LYS A 174 15.84 16.23 0.83
N ALA A 175 14.88 16.60 1.68
CA ALA A 175 15.09 16.69 3.12
C ALA A 175 15.69 15.38 3.68
N PRO A 176 16.53 15.47 4.72
CA PRO A 176 16.92 14.31 5.51
C PRO A 176 15.70 13.81 6.30
N LEU A 177 15.42 12.50 6.23
CA LEU A 177 14.21 11.90 6.75
C LEU A 177 14.49 10.66 7.59
N TYR A 178 13.56 10.39 8.52
CA TYR A 178 13.49 9.18 9.32
C TYR A 178 14.81 8.85 10.04
N PRO A 179 15.30 9.74 10.93
CA PRO A 179 16.47 9.45 11.74
C PRO A 179 16.27 8.18 12.57
N ARG A 180 17.30 7.35 12.65
CA ARG A 180 17.36 6.12 13.44
C ARG A 180 18.64 6.15 14.27
N LEU A 181 18.53 5.81 15.54
CA LEU A 181 19.65 5.68 16.44
C LEU A 181 20.09 4.21 16.47
N ALA A 182 21.40 3.99 16.47
CA ALA A 182 22.02 2.71 16.74
C ALA A 182 23.20 2.91 17.69
N GLN A 183 23.50 1.90 18.50
CA GLN A 183 24.69 1.93 19.35
C GLN A 183 25.94 1.99 18.45
N GLY A 184 26.88 2.86 18.84
CA GLY A 184 28.17 2.96 18.20
C GLY A 184 29.11 1.82 18.58
N LYS A 185 30.41 2.01 18.34
CA LYS A 185 31.41 0.96 18.60
C LYS A 185 31.73 0.85 20.09
N ALA A 186 31.62 1.95 20.82
CA ALA A 186 31.80 2.01 22.25
C ALA A 186 30.47 2.15 23.01
N TRP A 187 30.49 1.86 24.32
CA TRP A 187 29.30 1.94 25.17
C TRP A 187 28.79 3.37 25.37
N ASP A 188 29.66 4.36 25.16
CA ASP A 188 29.43 5.79 25.24
C ASP A 188 29.26 6.45 23.85
N GLU A 189 29.11 5.66 22.79
CA GLU A 189 28.92 6.15 21.42
C GLU A 189 27.51 5.82 20.89
N VAL A 190 26.87 6.80 20.24
CA VAL A 190 25.61 6.62 19.52
C VAL A 190 25.76 7.10 18.08
N SER A 191 25.32 6.28 17.13
CA SER A 191 25.28 6.61 15.71
C SER A 191 23.88 7.05 15.29
N LEU A 192 23.81 8.16 14.56
CA LEU A 192 22.58 8.68 13.95
C LEU A 192 22.62 8.40 12.45
N PHE A 193 21.66 7.61 11.97
CA PHE A 193 21.49 7.36 10.54
C PHE A 193 20.21 8.02 10.05
N CYS A 194 20.26 8.72 8.92
CA CYS A 194 19.07 9.23 8.25
C CYS A 194 19.11 8.85 6.78
N SER A 195 17.94 8.84 6.14
CA SER A 195 17.88 8.76 4.70
C SER A 195 18.01 10.19 4.16
N SER A 196 18.98 10.44 3.27
CA SER A 196 19.17 11.74 2.61
C SER A 196 19.61 11.54 1.17
N VAL A 197 19.25 12.47 0.28
CA VAL A 197 19.80 12.55 -1.09
C VAL A 197 21.13 13.31 -1.09
N VAL A 198 21.32 14.22 -0.14
CA VAL A 198 22.55 15.00 -0.01
C VAL A 198 23.47 14.27 0.98
N PRO A 199 24.71 13.95 0.61
CA PRO A 199 25.67 13.43 1.56
C PRO A 199 25.88 14.46 2.67
N THR A 200 25.58 14.06 3.89
CA THR A 200 25.92 14.83 5.09
C THR A 200 27.41 14.59 5.37
N PHE A 201 28.23 15.61 5.17
CA PHE A 201 29.65 15.63 5.58
C PHE A 201 29.79 16.14 7.00
#